data_AF-A0A510WSP9-F1
#
_entry.id   AF-A0A510WSP9-F1
#
_cell.length_a   1.000
_cell.length_b   1.000
_cell.length_c   1.000
_cell.angle_alpha   90.00
_cell.angle_beta   90.00
_cell.angle_gamma   90.00
#
_symmetry.space_group_name_H-M   'P 1'
#
loop_
_entity.id
_entity.type
_entity.pdbx_description
1 polymer ?
#
loop_
_entity_poly.entity_id
_entity_poly.type
_entity_poly.pdbx_seq_one_letter_code
_entity_poly.pdbx_strand_id
1 'polypeptide(L)'
;MNTKEQALNLASQGFKVFQLSHNSKIPLKNTHGYKDATNNIDEIRNTFKPFNNLGIGLSVNHLVLVDLDVNNSDQLKDVLGELNKRRYDLPQTYTERTKSGGTHLIYKTDRTLKPTNKTLFSLGNHTGAEIRTDGVIIAPSCVAEHVYKPLNNISLKDVTNAPGWIYSALERKENNDFNYKVKAPTQKYYTGQKLDAIAQGVGNGNRNNWLTGVVGWLFGTGADPETVYQFAHSINLTFVSPPLPDKEVNNIFKSILERIAK
;
A
#
# COMPACT_ATOMS: atom_id res chain seq x y z
N MET A 1 4.21 27.41 -14.21
CA MET A 1 4.69 27.54 -12.82
C MET A 1 5.90 26.63 -12.63
N ASN A 2 7.04 27.16 -12.20
CA ASN A 2 8.23 26.36 -11.88
C ASN A 2 8.17 25.79 -10.45
N THR A 3 9.15 24.97 -10.05
CA THR A 3 9.15 24.31 -8.73
C THR A 3 9.30 25.30 -7.57
N LYS A 4 10.05 26.41 -7.75
CA LYS A 4 10.21 27.44 -6.72
C LYS A 4 8.92 28.24 -6.52
N GLU A 5 8.25 28.63 -7.60
CA GLU A 5 6.94 29.29 -7.54
C GLU A 5 5.91 28.40 -6.84
N GLN A 6 5.90 27.10 -7.17
CA GLN A 6 5.03 26.14 -6.50
C GLN A 6 5.38 25.98 -5.01
N ALA A 7 6.66 25.96 -4.66
CA ALA A 7 7.10 25.91 -3.26
C ALA A 7 6.57 27.12 -2.47
N LEU A 8 6.68 28.33 -3.04
CA LEU A 8 6.16 29.57 -2.42
C LEU A 8 4.64 29.55 -2.29
N ASN A 9 3.93 29.05 -3.31
CA ASN A 9 2.48 28.88 -3.30
C ASN A 9 2.02 27.88 -2.23
N LEU A 10 2.73 26.77 -2.05
CA LEU A 10 2.41 25.79 -1.01
C LEU A 10 2.74 26.32 0.39
N ALA A 11 3.89 26.97 0.55
CA ALA A 11 4.29 27.57 1.81
C ALA A 11 3.34 28.69 2.27
N SER A 12 2.81 29.50 1.34
CA SER A 12 1.80 30.52 1.69
C SER A 12 0.47 29.92 2.14
N GLN A 13 0.20 28.67 1.77
CA GLN A 13 -0.93 27.87 2.26
C GLN A 13 -0.60 27.10 3.56
N GLY A 14 0.60 27.30 4.12
CA GLY A 14 1.05 26.68 5.36
C GLY A 14 1.81 25.36 5.19
N PHE A 15 1.91 24.82 3.97
CA PHE A 15 2.60 23.54 3.74
C PHE A 15 4.11 23.67 3.86
N LYS A 16 4.71 22.74 4.61
CA LYS A 16 6.16 22.57 4.71
C LYS A 16 6.70 21.75 3.56
N VAL A 17 7.59 22.34 2.78
CA VAL A 17 8.18 21.77 1.57
C VAL A 17 9.70 21.71 1.69
N PHE A 18 10.33 20.86 0.90
CA PHE A 18 11.79 20.72 0.86
C PHE A 18 12.28 20.62 -0.59
N GLN A 19 13.56 20.96 -0.78
CA GLN A 19 14.18 20.92 -2.11
C GLN A 19 14.96 19.63 -2.34
N LEU A 20 14.88 19.11 -3.56
CA LEU A 20 15.59 17.94 -4.05
C LEU A 20 16.52 18.34 -5.20
N SER A 21 17.58 17.57 -5.42
CA SER A 21 18.52 17.78 -6.53
C SER A 21 17.82 17.72 -7.88
N HIS A 22 18.32 18.51 -8.83
CA HIS A 22 17.82 18.50 -10.21
C HIS A 22 17.78 17.08 -10.80
N ASN A 23 16.71 16.78 -11.52
CA ASN A 23 16.48 15.50 -12.20
C ASN A 23 16.57 14.25 -11.30
N SER A 24 16.38 14.40 -9.99
CA SER A 24 16.60 13.34 -9.00
C SER A 24 15.58 13.37 -7.85
N LYS A 25 15.46 12.25 -7.13
CA LYS A 25 14.72 12.15 -5.86
C LYS A 25 15.62 12.35 -4.63
N ILE A 26 16.90 12.69 -4.83
CA ILE A 26 17.91 12.79 -3.77
C ILE A 26 17.93 14.22 -3.20
N PRO A 27 17.93 14.41 -1.87
CA PRO A 27 18.13 15.73 -1.25
C PRO A 27 19.38 16.46 -1.75
N LEU A 28 19.43 17.77 -1.57
CA LEU A 28 20.65 18.52 -1.85
C LEU A 28 21.77 18.07 -0.90
N LYS A 29 23.03 18.18 -1.34
CA LYS A 29 24.19 17.91 -0.49
C LYS A 29 24.09 18.75 0.80
N ASN A 30 24.34 18.13 1.95
CA ASN A 30 24.23 18.75 3.29
C ASN A 30 22.80 19.15 3.72
N THR A 31 21.77 18.55 3.13
CA THR A 31 20.38 18.66 3.60
C THR A 31 19.82 17.28 3.95
N HIS A 32 18.77 17.24 4.77
CA HIS A 32 18.15 16.02 5.29
C HIS A 32 16.78 15.74 4.66
N GLY A 33 16.49 16.34 3.50
CA GLY A 33 15.26 16.13 2.74
C GLY A 33 14.02 16.58 3.52
N TYR A 34 13.04 15.67 3.69
CA TYR A 34 11.78 15.98 4.37
C TYR A 34 11.94 16.42 5.83
N LYS A 35 13.06 16.09 6.47
CA LYS A 35 13.36 16.53 7.85
C LYS A 35 13.64 18.03 7.94
N ASP A 36 14.08 18.63 6.83
CA ASP A 36 14.32 20.07 6.71
C ASP A 36 13.13 20.78 6.01
N ALA A 37 11.94 20.15 5.96
CA ALA A 37 10.79 20.76 5.32
C ALA A 37 10.36 22.04 6.04
N THR A 38 10.23 23.12 5.27
CA THR A 38 9.99 24.48 5.76
C THR A 38 8.80 25.12 5.03
N ASN A 39 8.10 26.00 5.71
CA ASN A 39 7.13 26.93 5.11
C ASN A 39 7.59 28.39 5.26
N ASN A 40 8.85 28.62 5.67
CA ASN A 40 9.41 29.95 5.77
C ASN A 40 9.61 30.52 4.35
N ILE A 41 8.81 31.52 4.01
CA ILE A 41 8.78 32.12 2.68
C ILE A 41 10.14 32.73 2.31
N ASP A 42 10.82 33.40 3.24
CA ASP A 42 12.08 34.07 2.95
C ASP A 42 13.22 33.06 2.79
N GLU A 43 13.20 32.00 3.59
CA GLU A 43 14.11 30.86 3.42
C GLU A 43 13.95 30.25 2.02
N ILE A 44 12.72 29.97 1.58
CA ILE A 44 12.42 29.41 0.25
C ILE A 44 12.86 30.39 -0.85
N ARG A 45 12.56 31.69 -0.72
CA ARG A 45 12.97 32.70 -1.69
C ARG A 45 14.49 32.75 -1.86
N ASN A 46 15.24 32.62 -0.78
CA ASN A 46 16.70 32.77 -0.80
C ASN A 46 17.42 31.47 -1.21
N THR A 47 16.91 30.31 -0.81
CA THR A 47 17.63 29.04 -0.95
C THR A 47 17.14 28.18 -2.12
N PHE A 48 15.83 28.16 -2.40
CA PHE A 48 15.30 27.26 -3.43
C PHE A 48 15.70 27.74 -4.82
N LYS A 49 16.23 26.80 -5.62
CA LYS A 49 16.50 26.99 -7.05
C LYS A 49 15.31 26.53 -7.92
N PRO A 50 14.95 27.27 -8.98
CA PRO A 50 13.74 26.98 -9.80
C PRO A 50 13.83 25.73 -10.67
N PHE A 51 15.04 25.18 -10.88
CA PHE A 51 15.26 23.95 -11.66
C PHE A 51 15.40 22.69 -10.79
N ASN A 52 15.53 22.88 -9.47
CA ASN A 52 15.61 21.79 -8.53
C ASN A 52 14.21 21.20 -8.29
N ASN A 53 14.15 19.93 -7.92
CA ASN A 53 12.89 19.26 -7.65
C ASN A 53 12.30 19.68 -6.31
N LEU A 54 10.99 19.50 -6.18
CA LEU A 54 10.20 19.88 -5.02
C LEU A 54 9.64 18.63 -4.33
N GLY A 55 9.80 18.59 -3.01
CA GLY A 55 9.11 17.61 -2.16
C GLY A 55 8.23 18.29 -1.12
N ILE A 56 7.27 17.54 -0.61
CA ILE A 56 6.39 17.91 0.51
C ILE A 56 6.60 16.96 1.68
N GLY A 57 6.78 17.50 2.88
CA GLY A 57 6.86 16.68 4.10
C GLY A 57 5.46 16.18 4.46
N LEU A 58 5.22 14.88 4.47
CA LEU A 58 3.88 14.32 4.64
C LEU A 58 3.42 14.45 6.09
N SER A 59 4.12 13.81 7.02
CA SER A 59 3.81 13.82 8.46
C SER A 59 3.72 15.23 9.06
N VAL A 60 4.67 16.10 8.74
CA VAL A 60 4.69 17.49 9.25
C VAL A 60 3.55 18.36 8.73
N ASN A 61 2.88 17.94 7.66
CA ASN A 61 1.70 18.59 7.09
C ASN A 61 0.40 17.79 7.36
N HIS A 62 0.44 16.76 8.21
CA HIS A 62 -0.71 15.88 8.47
C HIS A 62 -1.27 15.22 7.20
N LEU A 63 -0.37 14.80 6.31
CA LEU A 63 -0.67 14.10 5.06
C LEU A 63 -0.18 12.66 5.10
N VAL A 64 -0.88 11.80 4.36
CA VAL A 64 -0.47 10.44 4.04
C VAL A 64 -0.39 10.28 2.53
N LEU A 65 0.56 9.48 2.06
CA LEU A 65 0.64 9.04 0.69
C LEU A 65 0.17 7.58 0.59
N VAL A 66 -0.65 7.31 -0.42
CA VAL A 66 -0.83 5.96 -0.99
C VAL A 66 -0.15 5.97 -2.36
N ASP A 67 0.93 5.22 -2.49
CA ASP A 67 1.69 5.06 -3.73
C ASP A 67 1.26 3.76 -4.42
N LEU A 68 0.65 3.89 -5.60
CA LEU A 68 0.30 2.76 -6.45
C LEU A 68 1.44 2.59 -7.46
N ASP A 69 2.43 1.76 -7.13
CA ASP A 69 3.55 1.48 -8.03
C ASP A 69 3.13 0.43 -9.07
N VAL A 70 2.69 0.92 -10.22
CA VAL A 70 2.18 0.12 -11.34
C VAL A 70 2.91 0.52 -12.62
N ASN A 71 3.31 -0.48 -13.41
CA ASN A 71 4.09 -0.25 -14.62
C ASN A 71 3.22 -0.03 -15.87
N ASN A 72 1.91 -0.31 -15.79
CA ASN A 72 0.96 -0.13 -16.87
C ASN A 72 -0.49 -0.03 -16.35
N SER A 73 -1.43 0.29 -17.25
CA SER A 73 -2.85 0.47 -16.94
C SER A 73 -3.56 -0.80 -16.49
N ASP A 74 -3.11 -1.98 -16.93
CA ASP A 74 -3.75 -3.24 -16.56
C ASP A 74 -3.37 -3.64 -15.14
N GLN A 75 -2.10 -3.45 -14.75
CA GLN A 75 -1.66 -3.58 -13.36
C GLN A 75 -2.39 -2.60 -12.43
N LEU A 76 -2.65 -1.37 -12.89
CA LEU A 76 -3.48 -0.41 -12.13
C LEU A 76 -4.89 -0.95 -11.89
N LYS A 77 -5.54 -1.50 -12.92
CA LYS A 77 -6.87 -2.09 -12.79
C LYS A 77 -6.87 -3.28 -11.83
N ASP A 78 -5.84 -4.12 -11.88
CA ASP A 78 -5.71 -5.28 -10.99
C ASP A 78 -5.58 -4.83 -9.53
N VAL A 79 -4.70 -3.86 -9.24
CA VAL A 79 -4.52 -3.30 -7.89
C VAL A 79 -5.82 -2.66 -7.39
N LEU A 80 -6.49 -1.85 -8.21
CA LEU A 80 -7.77 -1.25 -7.85
C LEU A 80 -8.87 -2.30 -7.63
N GLY A 81 -8.89 -3.35 -8.45
CA GLY A 81 -9.84 -4.46 -8.33
C GLY A 81 -9.65 -5.23 -7.02
N GLU A 82 -8.40 -5.51 -6.63
CA GLU A 82 -8.08 -6.17 -5.37
C GLU A 82 -8.38 -5.31 -4.14
N LEU A 83 -8.10 -4.00 -4.19
CA LEU A 83 -8.52 -3.06 -3.15
C LEU A 83 -10.05 -3.07 -2.99
N ASN A 84 -10.78 -3.03 -4.11
CA ASN A 84 -12.24 -3.08 -4.09
C ASN A 84 -12.78 -4.40 -3.51
N LYS A 85 -12.22 -5.56 -3.90
CA LYS A 85 -12.58 -6.87 -3.32
C LYS A 85 -12.41 -6.89 -1.80
N ARG A 86 -11.37 -6.22 -1.28
CA ARG A 86 -11.09 -6.09 0.15
C ARG A 86 -11.88 -4.97 0.83
N ARG A 87 -12.75 -4.27 0.09
CA ARG A 87 -13.53 -3.10 0.55
C ARG A 87 -12.63 -1.97 1.06
N TYR A 88 -11.48 -1.80 0.42
CA TYR A 88 -10.54 -0.70 0.67
C TYR A 88 -10.81 0.42 -0.35
N ASP A 89 -11.82 1.22 -0.05
CA ASP A 89 -12.18 2.35 -0.89
C ASP A 89 -11.05 3.38 -0.96
N LEU A 90 -10.83 3.90 -2.17
CA LEU A 90 -9.92 5.02 -2.45
C LEU A 90 -10.75 6.22 -2.92
N PRO A 91 -11.31 7.02 -2.00
CA PRO A 91 -12.06 8.20 -2.40
C PRO A 91 -11.15 9.17 -3.17
N GLN A 92 -11.73 9.91 -4.10
CA GLN A 92 -11.00 10.87 -4.92
C GLN A 92 -10.32 11.92 -4.04
N THR A 93 -9.06 12.22 -4.33
CA THR A 93 -8.23 13.20 -3.60
C THR A 93 -7.19 13.79 -4.55
N TYR A 94 -6.24 14.60 -4.08
CA TYR A 94 -5.10 15.01 -4.90
C TYR A 94 -4.38 13.76 -5.45
N THR A 95 -4.25 13.70 -6.78
CA THR A 95 -3.65 12.56 -7.45
C THR A 95 -2.68 13.03 -8.52
N GLU A 96 -1.50 12.43 -8.58
CA GLU A 96 -0.51 12.72 -9.60
C GLU A 96 0.15 11.45 -10.14
N ARG A 97 0.59 11.52 -11.39
CA ARG A 97 1.35 10.45 -12.04
C ARG A 97 2.83 10.55 -11.68
N THR A 98 3.43 9.42 -11.33
CA THR A 98 4.86 9.33 -11.00
C THR A 98 5.72 9.15 -12.25
N LYS A 99 7.05 9.19 -12.08
CA LYS A 99 8.00 8.95 -13.17
C LYS A 99 7.90 7.54 -13.80
N SER A 100 7.47 6.53 -13.05
CA SER A 100 7.42 5.13 -13.48
C SER A 100 6.11 4.76 -14.18
N GLY A 101 5.14 5.68 -14.25
CA GLY A 101 3.77 5.38 -14.68
C GLY A 101 2.82 5.00 -13.54
N GLY A 102 3.35 4.89 -12.30
CA GLY A 102 2.55 4.73 -11.08
C GLY A 102 1.75 5.98 -10.70
N THR A 103 1.03 5.90 -9.58
CA THR A 103 0.13 6.96 -9.13
C THR A 103 0.30 7.26 -7.64
N HIS A 104 0.55 8.53 -7.31
CA HIS A 104 0.48 9.03 -5.93
C HIS A 104 -0.94 9.52 -5.63
N LEU A 105 -1.53 9.07 -4.52
CA LEU A 105 -2.74 9.62 -3.93
C LEU A 105 -2.41 10.20 -2.55
N ILE A 106 -2.74 11.46 -2.32
CA ILE A 106 -2.43 12.14 -1.05
C ILE A 106 -3.72 12.43 -0.28
N TYR A 107 -3.79 11.98 0.97
CA TYR A 107 -4.93 12.19 1.86
C TYR A 107 -4.51 13.01 3.09
N LYS A 108 -5.45 13.75 3.69
CA LYS A 108 -5.24 14.37 5.00
C LYS A 108 -5.60 13.41 6.13
N THR A 109 -4.95 13.59 7.26
CA THR A 109 -5.21 12.85 8.51
C THR A 109 -5.27 13.81 9.69
N ASP A 110 -6.02 13.45 10.72
CA ASP A 110 -6.03 14.15 12.02
C ASP A 110 -5.05 13.54 13.03
N ARG A 111 -4.37 12.44 12.67
CA ARG A 111 -3.44 11.73 13.55
C ARG A 111 -2.06 12.39 13.55
N THR A 112 -1.39 12.33 14.69
CA THR A 112 0.05 12.57 14.75
C THR A 112 0.78 11.40 14.10
N LEU A 113 1.42 11.68 12.96
CA LEU A 113 2.17 10.67 12.21
C LEU A 113 3.65 10.69 12.59
N LYS A 114 4.23 9.50 12.77
CA LYS A 114 5.69 9.35 12.71
C LYS A 114 6.11 9.23 11.24
N PRO A 115 7.13 9.95 10.76
CA PRO A 115 7.64 9.79 9.41
C PRO A 115 8.16 8.37 9.21
N THR A 116 7.66 7.66 8.20
CA THR A 116 8.14 6.33 7.80
C THR A 116 8.18 6.21 6.28
N ASN A 117 9.27 5.64 5.79
CA ASN A 117 9.46 5.22 4.40
C ASN A 117 9.19 3.72 4.22
N LYS A 118 8.78 3.01 5.27
CA LYS A 118 8.43 1.60 5.21
C LYS A 118 7.04 1.43 4.63
N THR A 119 6.87 0.41 3.80
CA THR A 119 5.58 -0.05 3.29
C THR A 119 4.69 -0.51 4.45
N LEU A 120 3.74 0.32 4.87
CA LEU A 120 2.82 -0.02 6.00
C LEU A 120 1.69 -0.98 5.59
N PHE A 121 1.48 -1.11 4.28
CA PHE A 121 0.50 -2.01 3.68
C PHE A 121 1.03 -2.41 2.31
N SER A 122 0.92 -3.69 1.95
CA SER A 122 1.16 -4.18 0.59
C SER A 122 0.12 -5.24 0.23
N LEU A 123 -0.27 -5.25 -1.03
CA LEU A 123 -1.26 -6.14 -1.59
C LEU A 123 -0.54 -7.32 -2.28
N GLY A 124 -0.21 -8.37 -1.51
CA GLY A 124 0.47 -9.56 -2.06
C GLY A 124 1.96 -9.34 -2.36
N ASN A 125 2.59 -10.31 -3.05
CA ASN A 125 4.06 -10.39 -3.04
C ASN A 125 4.79 -9.30 -3.84
N HIS A 126 4.27 -8.70 -4.93
CA HIS A 126 5.08 -7.74 -5.72
C HIS A 126 4.29 -6.65 -6.49
N THR A 127 3.01 -6.42 -6.19
CA THR A 127 2.18 -5.43 -6.91
C THR A 127 1.17 -4.81 -5.95
N GLY A 128 1.56 -3.78 -5.19
CA GLY A 128 0.75 -3.28 -4.08
C GLY A 128 0.75 -1.79 -3.90
N ALA A 129 -0.36 -1.29 -3.34
CA ALA A 129 -0.48 0.05 -2.81
C ALA A 129 0.40 0.17 -1.56
N GLU A 130 1.35 1.10 -1.54
CA GLU A 130 2.21 1.37 -0.39
C GLU A 130 1.73 2.62 0.35
N ILE A 131 1.70 2.59 1.69
CA ILE A 131 1.40 3.78 2.50
C ILE A 131 2.69 4.36 3.06
N ARG A 132 2.87 5.68 2.90
CA ARG A 132 4.03 6.43 3.40
C ARG A 132 3.62 7.72 4.12
N THR A 133 4.46 8.13 5.07
CA THR A 133 4.23 9.33 5.92
C THR A 133 5.47 10.22 6.05
N ASP A 134 6.55 9.90 5.34
CA ASP A 134 7.81 10.66 5.39
C ASP A 134 7.75 11.95 4.56
N GLY A 135 8.35 11.96 3.37
CA GLY A 135 8.19 13.05 2.42
C GLY A 135 8.24 12.49 1.01
N VAL A 136 7.56 13.17 0.11
CA VAL A 136 7.39 12.71 -1.27
C VAL A 136 7.69 13.85 -2.23
N ILE A 137 8.31 13.50 -3.37
CA ILE A 137 8.47 14.40 -4.51
C ILE A 137 7.10 14.67 -5.16
N ILE A 138 6.84 15.91 -5.57
CA ILE A 138 5.56 16.31 -6.16
C ILE A 138 5.73 17.12 -7.45
N ALA A 139 4.66 17.24 -8.23
CA ALA A 139 4.59 18.13 -9.36
C ALA A 139 4.95 19.59 -8.99
N PRO A 140 5.61 20.35 -9.89
CA PRO A 140 5.95 20.01 -11.28
C PRO A 140 7.36 19.41 -11.45
N SER A 141 7.87 18.66 -10.46
CA SER A 141 9.21 18.06 -10.51
C SER A 141 9.43 17.12 -11.70
N CYS A 142 10.69 16.94 -12.09
CA CYS A 142 11.09 16.07 -13.20
C CYS A 142 12.22 15.12 -12.77
N VAL A 143 12.12 13.83 -13.09
CA VAL A 143 13.15 12.83 -12.80
C VAL A 143 13.38 11.94 -14.01
N ALA A 144 14.64 11.82 -14.44
CA ALA A 144 15.01 11.15 -15.68
C ALA A 144 14.12 11.59 -16.85
N GLU A 145 13.92 12.90 -17.02
CA GLU A 145 13.08 13.51 -18.07
C GLU A 145 11.56 13.25 -17.95
N HIS A 146 11.12 12.53 -16.91
CA HIS A 146 9.71 12.27 -16.64
C HIS A 146 9.16 13.26 -15.62
N VAL A 147 8.18 14.04 -16.05
CA VAL A 147 7.52 15.06 -15.23
C VAL A 147 6.40 14.45 -14.40
N TYR A 148 6.39 14.77 -13.11
CA TYR A 148 5.27 14.52 -12.21
C TYR A 148 4.10 15.41 -12.60
N LYS A 149 2.92 14.83 -12.83
CA LYS A 149 1.75 15.55 -13.37
C LYS A 149 0.50 15.28 -12.55
N PRO A 150 -0.18 16.32 -12.05
CA PRO A 150 -1.52 16.17 -11.46
C PRO A 150 -2.46 15.53 -12.48
N LEU A 151 -3.28 14.59 -12.02
CA LEU A 151 -4.26 13.85 -12.83
C LEU A 151 -5.68 14.38 -12.67
N ASN A 152 -5.90 15.28 -11.71
CA ASN A 152 -7.19 15.92 -11.47
C ASN A 152 -7.00 17.37 -11.00
N ASN A 153 -8.12 18.09 -10.86
CA ASN A 153 -8.14 19.49 -10.45
C ASN A 153 -8.28 19.68 -8.93
N ILE A 154 -8.06 18.64 -8.13
CA ILE A 154 -8.03 18.76 -6.66
C ILE A 154 -6.66 19.29 -6.28
N SER A 155 -6.59 20.26 -5.37
CA SER A 155 -5.33 20.81 -4.90
C SER A 155 -4.90 20.17 -3.56
N LEU A 156 -3.63 20.33 -3.16
CA LEU A 156 -3.12 19.75 -1.90
C LEU A 156 -3.85 20.27 -0.65
N LYS A 157 -4.42 21.49 -0.67
CA LYS A 157 -5.25 22.01 0.43
C LYS A 157 -6.65 21.38 0.49
N ASP A 158 -7.12 20.83 -0.62
CA ASP A 158 -8.49 20.29 -0.78
C ASP A 158 -8.51 18.75 -0.75
N VAL A 159 -7.44 18.13 -0.27
CA VAL A 159 -7.35 16.67 -0.14
C VAL A 159 -8.44 16.11 0.77
N THR A 160 -8.89 14.91 0.43
CA THR A 160 -9.91 14.18 1.18
C THR A 160 -9.32 13.56 2.44
N ASN A 161 -10.13 13.37 3.49
CA ASN A 161 -9.74 12.61 4.66
C ASN A 161 -9.33 11.18 4.26
N ALA A 162 -8.29 10.66 4.90
CA ALA A 162 -7.90 9.27 4.72
C ALA A 162 -9.08 8.33 5.05
N PRO A 163 -9.38 7.31 4.22
CA PRO A 163 -10.37 6.29 4.56
C PRO A 163 -9.96 5.45 5.78
N GLY A 164 -10.95 4.83 6.44
CA GLY A 164 -10.76 4.06 7.68
C GLY A 164 -9.63 3.01 7.62
N TRP A 165 -9.51 2.31 6.50
CA TRP A 165 -8.50 1.26 6.34
C TRP A 165 -7.06 1.80 6.34
N ILE A 166 -6.84 3.05 5.91
CA ILE A 166 -5.53 3.72 6.00
C ILE A 166 -5.19 3.98 7.47
N TYR A 167 -6.14 4.47 8.28
CA TYR A 167 -5.93 4.63 9.71
C TYR A 167 -5.55 3.30 10.37
N SER A 168 -6.26 2.21 10.05
CA SER A 168 -5.94 0.88 10.54
C SER A 168 -4.53 0.43 10.12
N ALA A 169 -4.09 0.78 8.91
CA ALA A 169 -2.74 0.47 8.43
C ALA A 169 -1.66 1.31 9.13
N LEU A 170 -1.93 2.58 9.44
CA LEU A 170 -1.05 3.47 10.20
C LEU A 170 -0.92 3.05 11.68
N GLU A 171 -2.01 2.56 12.28
CA GLU A 171 -2.06 2.09 13.67
C GLU A 171 -1.51 0.68 13.86
N ARG A 172 -1.30 -0.05 12.76
CA ARG A 172 -0.65 -1.35 12.75
C ARG A 172 0.78 -1.15 13.27
N LYS A 173 0.98 -1.33 14.58
CA LYS A 173 2.30 -1.57 15.15
C LYS A 173 2.91 -2.67 14.30
N GLU A 174 4.14 -2.46 13.82
CA GLU A 174 4.91 -3.53 13.20
C GLU A 174 4.86 -4.72 14.18
N ASN A 175 4.01 -5.72 13.92
CA ASN A 175 4.14 -7.04 14.52
C ASN A 175 5.36 -7.76 13.91
N ASN A 176 6.38 -7.01 13.44
CA ASN A 176 7.70 -7.49 13.06
C ASN A 176 8.55 -7.83 14.29
N ASP A 177 8.07 -7.55 15.51
CA ASP A 177 8.67 -8.04 16.76
C ASP A 177 8.30 -9.49 17.12
N PHE A 178 7.67 -10.26 16.22
CA PHE A 178 7.74 -11.73 16.31
C PHE A 178 9.11 -12.22 15.83
N ASN A 179 10.12 -11.94 16.66
CA ASN A 179 11.48 -12.42 16.48
C ASN A 179 11.49 -13.94 16.72
N TYR A 180 11.53 -14.72 15.63
CA TYR A 180 11.61 -16.20 15.62
C TYR A 180 12.97 -16.69 16.17
N LYS A 181 13.34 -16.32 17.40
CA LYS A 181 14.40 -17.00 18.16
C LYS A 181 13.84 -18.16 19.01
N VAL A 182 12.64 -18.63 18.68
CA VAL A 182 12.13 -19.89 19.24
C VAL A 182 12.71 -21.01 18.37
N LYS A 183 13.52 -21.91 18.95
CA LYS A 183 13.90 -23.15 18.28
C LYS A 183 12.62 -23.81 17.78
N ALA A 184 12.43 -23.90 16.46
CA ALA A 184 11.31 -24.64 15.90
C ALA A 184 11.30 -26.02 16.56
N PRO A 185 10.14 -26.51 17.04
CA PRO A 185 10.09 -27.81 17.69
C PRO A 185 10.72 -28.86 16.77
N THR A 186 11.61 -29.68 17.33
CA THR A 186 12.36 -30.71 16.59
C THR A 186 11.45 -31.70 15.86
N GLN A 187 10.18 -31.78 16.26
CA GLN A 187 9.14 -32.57 15.63
C GLN A 187 7.90 -31.72 15.36
N LYS A 188 7.46 -31.66 14.09
CA LYS A 188 6.21 -31.00 13.69
C LYS A 188 5.06 -32.00 13.66
N TYR A 189 3.99 -31.71 14.40
CA TYR A 189 2.73 -32.43 14.25
C TYR A 189 2.13 -32.23 12.86
N TYR A 190 1.30 -33.18 12.40
CA TYR A 190 0.64 -33.13 11.10
C TYR A 190 -0.11 -31.81 10.86
N THR A 191 -0.82 -31.31 11.88
CA THR A 191 -1.51 -30.01 11.84
C THR A 191 -0.56 -28.87 11.51
N GLY A 192 0.63 -28.84 12.13
CA GLY A 192 1.64 -27.83 11.85
C GLY A 192 2.17 -27.90 10.42
N GLN A 193 2.43 -29.11 9.92
CA GLN A 193 2.85 -29.31 8.53
C GLN A 193 1.78 -28.82 7.52
N LYS A 194 0.50 -29.05 7.85
CA LYS A 194 -0.62 -28.56 7.03
C LYS A 194 -0.75 -27.05 7.04
N LEU A 195 -0.61 -26.41 8.21
CA LEU A 195 -0.62 -24.95 8.32
C LEU A 195 0.54 -24.32 7.53
N ASP A 196 1.74 -24.89 7.63
CA ASP A 196 2.89 -24.44 6.84
C ASP A 196 2.66 -24.59 5.34
N ALA A 197 2.08 -25.71 4.90
CA ALA A 197 1.73 -25.93 3.50
C ALA A 197 0.67 -24.95 2.99
N ILE A 198 -0.32 -24.58 3.83
CA ILE A 198 -1.29 -23.53 3.53
C ILE A 198 -0.60 -22.18 3.35
N ALA A 199 0.31 -21.83 4.26
CA ALA A 199 1.05 -20.57 4.22
C ALA A 199 1.99 -20.45 3.00
N GLN A 200 2.55 -21.57 2.53
CA GLN A 200 3.33 -21.61 1.29
C GLN A 200 2.47 -21.34 0.05
N GLY A 201 1.17 -21.65 0.12
CA GLY A 201 0.22 -21.39 -0.95
C GLY A 201 0.38 -22.27 -2.18
N VAL A 202 -0.35 -21.91 -3.24
CA VAL A 202 -0.36 -22.64 -4.52
C VAL A 202 -0.47 -21.70 -5.72
N GLY A 203 0.31 -21.99 -6.75
CA GLY A 203 0.31 -21.27 -8.03
C GLY A 203 -0.67 -21.83 -9.06
N ASN A 204 -0.65 -21.25 -10.26
CA ASN A 204 -1.56 -21.61 -11.35
C ASN A 204 -1.40 -23.09 -11.78
N GLY A 205 -2.51 -23.74 -12.14
CA GLY A 205 -2.55 -25.14 -12.60
C GLY A 205 -3.04 -26.16 -11.57
N ASN A 206 -2.96 -25.89 -10.25
CA ASN A 206 -3.39 -26.85 -9.21
C ASN A 206 -4.32 -26.27 -8.12
N ARG A 207 -4.81 -25.04 -8.32
CA ARG A 207 -5.53 -24.24 -7.32
C ARG A 207 -6.80 -24.91 -6.79
N ASN A 208 -7.65 -25.39 -7.70
CA ASN A 208 -8.93 -26.05 -7.37
C ASN A 208 -8.71 -27.32 -6.52
N ASN A 209 -7.82 -28.20 -6.96
CA ASN A 209 -7.50 -29.44 -6.25
C ASN A 209 -6.86 -29.16 -4.89
N TRP A 210 -5.94 -28.19 -4.84
CA TRP A 210 -5.27 -27.82 -3.60
C TRP A 210 -6.25 -27.24 -2.58
N LEU A 211 -7.11 -26.29 -2.98
CA LEU A 211 -8.11 -25.70 -2.08
C LEU A 211 -9.13 -26.75 -1.62
N THR A 212 -9.53 -27.66 -2.51
CA THR A 212 -10.38 -28.82 -2.16
C THR A 212 -9.72 -29.66 -1.05
N GLY A 213 -8.42 -29.93 -1.16
CA GLY A 213 -7.67 -30.66 -0.15
C GLY A 213 -7.59 -29.91 1.19
N VAL A 214 -7.42 -28.58 1.16
CA VAL A 214 -7.40 -27.74 2.37
C VAL A 214 -8.77 -27.71 3.05
N VAL A 215 -9.85 -27.49 2.30
CA VAL A 215 -11.22 -27.46 2.85
C VAL A 215 -11.59 -28.82 3.43
N GLY A 216 -11.25 -29.92 2.74
CA GLY A 216 -11.48 -31.27 3.26
C GLY A 216 -10.70 -31.54 4.54
N TRP A 217 -9.46 -31.06 4.63
CA TRP A 217 -8.67 -31.15 5.86
C TRP A 217 -9.28 -30.33 7.01
N LEU A 218 -9.75 -29.10 6.74
CA LEU A 218 -10.42 -28.25 7.72
C LEU A 218 -11.69 -28.91 8.28
N PHE A 219 -12.50 -29.56 7.46
CA PHE A 219 -13.61 -30.35 7.97
C PHE A 219 -13.14 -31.56 8.78
N GLY A 220 -12.05 -32.21 8.36
CA GLY A 220 -11.45 -33.34 9.08
C GLY A 220 -10.90 -33.00 10.47
N THR A 221 -10.72 -31.72 10.80
CA THR A 221 -10.39 -31.30 12.18
C THR A 221 -11.62 -31.22 13.09
N GLY A 222 -12.84 -31.32 12.55
CA GLY A 222 -14.10 -31.16 13.28
C GLY A 222 -14.59 -29.71 13.38
N ALA A 223 -14.05 -28.80 12.58
CA ALA A 223 -14.48 -27.40 12.57
C ALA A 223 -15.91 -27.23 12.01
N ASP A 224 -16.64 -26.25 12.55
CA ASP A 224 -18.00 -25.93 12.11
C ASP A 224 -18.04 -25.48 10.64
N PRO A 225 -19.10 -25.81 9.88
CA PRO A 225 -19.21 -25.44 8.47
C PRO A 225 -19.02 -23.95 8.19
N GLU A 226 -19.56 -23.08 9.05
CA GLU A 226 -19.39 -21.63 8.93
C GLU A 226 -17.92 -21.22 9.09
N THR A 227 -17.22 -21.80 10.06
CA THR A 227 -15.79 -21.57 10.24
C THR A 227 -14.99 -22.04 9.02
N VAL A 228 -15.27 -23.25 8.52
CA VAL A 228 -14.59 -23.78 7.34
C VAL A 228 -14.85 -22.91 6.11
N TYR A 229 -16.07 -22.40 5.94
CA TYR A 229 -16.42 -21.49 4.85
C TYR A 229 -15.61 -20.19 4.90
N GLN A 230 -15.54 -19.56 6.08
CA GLN A 230 -14.76 -18.33 6.28
C GLN A 230 -13.26 -18.56 6.03
N PHE A 231 -12.71 -19.68 6.49
CA PHE A 231 -11.31 -20.04 6.22
C PHE A 231 -11.06 -20.35 4.75
N ALA A 232 -11.96 -21.03 4.05
CA ALA A 232 -11.82 -21.34 2.64
C ALA A 232 -11.65 -20.07 1.80
N HIS A 233 -12.49 -19.06 2.04
CA HIS A 233 -12.40 -17.76 1.38
C HIS A 233 -11.15 -16.98 1.76
N SER A 234 -10.82 -16.93 3.06
CA SER A 234 -9.61 -16.25 3.53
C SER A 234 -8.33 -16.85 2.96
N ILE A 235 -8.26 -18.18 2.90
CA ILE A 235 -7.12 -18.93 2.33
C ILE A 235 -7.04 -18.71 0.83
N ASN A 236 -8.15 -18.76 0.09
CA ASN A 236 -8.18 -18.49 -1.34
C ASN A 236 -7.64 -17.09 -1.66
N LEU A 237 -8.11 -16.07 -0.94
CA LEU A 237 -7.68 -14.69 -1.16
C LEU A 237 -6.21 -14.42 -0.77
N THR A 238 -5.68 -15.16 0.21
CA THR A 238 -4.36 -14.88 0.79
C THR A 238 -3.25 -15.75 0.19
N PHE A 239 -3.54 -17.02 -0.12
CA PHE A 239 -2.51 -18.03 -0.42
C PHE A 239 -2.68 -18.73 -1.78
N VAL A 240 -3.74 -18.44 -2.55
CA VAL A 240 -3.96 -19.01 -3.89
C VAL A 240 -3.68 -17.96 -4.96
N SER A 241 -2.81 -18.27 -5.94
CA SER A 241 -2.41 -17.31 -6.97
C SER A 241 -2.56 -17.86 -8.40
N PRO A 242 -3.40 -17.23 -9.26
CA PRO A 242 -4.38 -16.20 -8.91
C PRO A 242 -5.55 -16.80 -8.09
N PRO A 243 -6.25 -16.01 -7.24
CA PRO A 243 -7.36 -16.52 -6.45
C PRO A 243 -8.47 -17.09 -7.34
N LEU A 244 -9.17 -18.11 -6.84
CA LEU A 244 -10.34 -18.66 -7.51
C LEU A 244 -11.53 -17.69 -7.39
N PRO A 245 -12.42 -17.62 -8.40
CA PRO A 245 -13.68 -16.89 -8.27
C PRO A 245 -14.55 -17.45 -7.12
N ASP A 246 -15.33 -16.59 -6.46
CA ASP A 246 -16.20 -16.99 -5.33
C ASP A 246 -17.10 -18.18 -5.67
N LYS A 247 -17.61 -18.23 -6.90
CA LYS A 247 -18.44 -19.34 -7.38
C LYS A 247 -17.70 -20.69 -7.31
N GLU A 248 -16.41 -20.72 -7.66
CA GLU A 248 -15.60 -21.94 -7.58
C GLU A 248 -15.34 -22.34 -6.12
N VAL A 249 -14.99 -21.38 -5.26
CA VAL A 249 -14.80 -21.63 -3.81
C VAL A 249 -16.08 -22.17 -3.18
N ASN A 250 -17.23 -21.58 -3.51
CA ASN A 250 -18.54 -22.01 -3.01
C ASN A 250 -18.89 -23.43 -3.49
N ASN A 251 -18.55 -23.77 -4.73
CA ASN A 251 -18.78 -25.12 -5.27
C ASN A 251 -17.90 -26.16 -4.56
N ILE A 252 -16.62 -25.85 -4.34
CA ILE A 252 -15.69 -26.72 -3.58
C ILE A 252 -16.25 -26.98 -2.17
N PHE A 253 -16.61 -25.90 -1.48
CA PHE A 253 -17.14 -25.99 -0.12
C PHE A 253 -18.41 -26.85 -0.06
N LYS A 254 -19.40 -26.59 -0.92
CA LYS A 254 -20.65 -27.34 -0.97
C LYS A 254 -20.43 -28.83 -1.27
N SER A 255 -19.59 -29.14 -2.27
CA SER A 255 -19.27 -30.51 -2.65
C SER A 255 -18.69 -31.33 -1.49
N ILE A 256 -17.82 -30.70 -0.68
CA ILE A 256 -17.22 -31.37 0.48
C ILE A 256 -18.23 -31.48 1.62
N LEU A 257 -18.99 -30.42 1.90
CA LEU A 257 -20.02 -30.40 2.94
C LEU A 257 -21.09 -31.49 2.71
N GLU A 258 -21.54 -31.66 1.47
CA GLU A 258 -22.49 -32.72 1.09
C GLU A 258 -21.92 -34.12 1.26
N ARG A 259 -20.60 -34.30 1.10
CA ARG A 259 -19.94 -35.59 1.27
C ARG A 259 -19.79 -35.99 2.73
N ILE A 260 -19.59 -35.03 3.64
CA ILE A 260 -19.42 -35.29 5.08
C ILE A 260 -20.75 -35.37 5.83
N ALA A 261 -21.84 -34.85 5.26
CA ALA A 261 -23.18 -34.92 5.85
C ALA A 261 -23.90 -36.26 5.60
N LYS A 262 -23.27 -37.17 4.86
CA LYS A 262 -23.73 -38.55 4.60
C LYS A 262 -23.02 -39.52 5.52
#